data_AF-A0A959M6B9-F1
#
_entry.id   AF-A0A959M6B9-F1
#
_cell.length_a   1.000
_cell.length_b   1.000
_cell.length_c   1.000
_cell.angle_alpha   90.00
_cell.angle_beta   90.00
_cell.angle_gamma   90.00
#
_symmetry.space_group_name_H-M   'P 1'
#
loop_
_entity.id
_entity.type
_entity.pdbx_description
1 polymer ?
#
loop_
_entity_poly.entity_id
_entity_poly.type
_entity_poly.pdbx_seq_one_letter_code
_entity_poly.pdbx_strand_id
1 'polypeptide(L)'
;LDEPTTGLHFQDIEHLLAVLQKLVAKGNTIVVIEHNMDVIKVADHIIDIGPEGGKRGGKIIAAGTPEAVAAVKESYTGEFLKLEL
;
A
#
# COMPACT_ATOMS: atom_id res chain seq x y z
N LEU A 1 1.53 0.97 -11.23
CA LEU A 1 1.34 2.44 -11.10
C LEU A 1 2.38 2.90 -10.11
N ASP A 2 3.13 3.93 -10.47
CA ASP A 2 4.21 4.47 -9.64
C ASP A 2 3.72 5.74 -8.95
N GLU A 3 3.50 5.67 -7.64
CA GLU A 3 3.01 6.75 -6.76
C GLU A 3 1.84 7.57 -7.34
N PRO A 4 0.71 6.93 -7.71
CA PRO A 4 -0.40 7.59 -8.39
C PRO A 4 -1.11 8.67 -7.55
N THR A 5 -0.87 8.75 -6.24
CA THR A 5 -1.42 9.81 -5.39
C THR A 5 -0.56 11.08 -5.32
N THR A 6 0.61 11.09 -5.97
CA THR A 6 1.51 12.26 -5.96
C THR A 6 0.80 13.51 -6.48
N GLY A 7 0.72 14.54 -5.62
CA GLY A 7 0.12 15.83 -5.96
C GLY A 7 -1.42 15.85 -5.98
N LEU A 8 -2.07 14.75 -5.58
CA LEU A 8 -3.53 14.69 -5.48
C LEU A 8 -4.03 15.20 -4.13
N HIS A 9 -5.17 15.91 -4.15
CA HIS A 9 -5.91 16.23 -2.94
C HIS A 9 -6.62 14.96 -2.42
N PHE A 10 -6.96 14.90 -1.13
CA PHE A 10 -7.61 13.73 -0.51
C PHE A 10 -8.86 13.25 -1.27
N GLN A 11 -9.68 14.19 -1.74
CA GLN A 11 -10.87 13.88 -2.52
C GLN A 11 -10.57 13.28 -3.90
N ASP A 12 -9.43 13.63 -4.51
CA ASP A 12 -9.00 13.05 -5.79
C ASP A 12 -8.49 11.61 -5.60
N ILE A 13 -7.92 11.31 -4.44
CA ILE A 13 -7.50 9.94 -4.06
C ILE A 13 -8.73 9.03 -3.98
N GLU A 14 -9.84 9.48 -3.38
CA GLU A 14 -11.08 8.70 -3.35
C GLU A 14 -11.61 8.38 -4.75
N HIS A 15 -11.60 9.37 -5.65
CA HIS A 15 -12.00 9.17 -7.04
C HIS A 15 -11.07 8.19 -7.78
N LEU A 16 -9.76 8.31 -7.57
CA LEU A 16 -8.76 7.39 -8.13
C LEU A 16 -9.04 5.96 -7.64
N LEU A 17 -9.19 5.76 -6.32
CA LEU A 17 -9.48 4.46 -5.73
C LEU A 17 -10.76 3.85 -6.31
N ALA A 18 -11.83 4.64 -6.48
CA ALA A 18 -13.05 4.18 -7.11
C ALA A 18 -12.85 3.68 -8.55
N VAL A 19 -11.95 4.31 -9.32
CA VAL A 19 -11.60 3.86 -10.67
C VAL A 19 -10.77 2.57 -10.62
N LEU A 20 -9.77 2.49 -9.74
CA LEU A 20 -8.94 1.29 -9.58
C LEU A 20 -9.79 0.08 -9.18
N GLN A 21 -10.70 0.25 -8.22
CA GLN A 21 -11.62 -0.81 -7.79
C GLN A 21 -12.52 -1.32 -8.93
N LYS A 22 -13.00 -0.43 -9.82
CA LYS A 22 -13.76 -0.83 -11.01
C LYS A 22 -12.92 -1.67 -11.99
N LEU A 23 -11.63 -1.39 -12.10
CA LEU A 23 -10.72 -2.18 -12.94
C LEU A 23 -10.46 -3.56 -12.32
N VAL A 24 -10.25 -3.63 -11.00
CA VAL A 24 -10.12 -4.90 -10.26
C VAL A 24 -11.39 -5.74 -10.39
N ALA A 25 -12.57 -5.15 -10.23
CA ALA A 25 -13.86 -5.82 -10.38
C ALA A 25 -14.10 -6.41 -11.79
N LYS A 26 -13.38 -5.92 -12.81
CA LYS A 26 -13.38 -6.47 -14.18
C LYS A 26 -12.38 -7.62 -14.37
N GLY A 27 -11.70 -8.07 -13.31
CA GLY A 27 -10.71 -9.13 -13.33
C GLY A 27 -9.29 -8.69 -13.65
N ASN A 28 -8.99 -7.38 -13.62
CA ASN A 28 -7.62 -6.89 -13.82
C ASN A 28 -6.84 -6.92 -12.51
N THR A 29 -5.56 -7.28 -12.58
CA THR A 29 -4.63 -7.11 -11.46
C THR A 29 -3.96 -5.74 -11.56
N ILE A 30 -3.94 -5.00 -10.46
CA ILE A 30 -3.29 -3.69 -10.38
C ILE A 30 -2.17 -3.78 -9.36
N VAL A 31 -0.96 -3.41 -9.77
CA VAL A 31 0.20 -3.30 -8.88
C VAL A 31 0.52 -1.81 -8.74
N VAL A 32 0.62 -1.35 -7.50
CA VAL A 32 0.86 0.06 -7.16
C VAL A 32 2.04 0.16 -6.20
N ILE A 33 2.93 1.12 -6.45
CA ILE A 33 3.93 1.58 -5.49
C ILE A 33 3.33 2.81 -4.82
N GLU A 34 3.21 2.78 -3.50
CA GLU A 34 2.60 3.86 -2.73
C GLU A 34 3.26 4.01 -1.38
N HIS A 35 3.12 5.21 -0.82
CA HIS A 35 3.43 5.52 0.58
C HIS A 35 2.22 6.13 1.30
N ASN A 36 1.11 6.40 0.59
CA ASN A 36 -0.10 6.93 1.18
C ASN A 36 -0.96 5.83 1.84
N MET A 37 -1.21 5.97 3.15
CA MET A 37 -1.97 4.99 3.93
C MET A 37 -3.43 4.83 3.46
N ASP A 38 -4.06 5.86 2.90
CA ASP A 38 -5.43 5.78 2.40
C ASP A 38 -5.56 4.79 1.23
N VAL A 39 -4.49 4.60 0.46
CA VAL A 39 -4.43 3.60 -0.62
C VAL A 39 -3.98 2.26 -0.08
N ILE A 40 -2.97 2.25 0.80
CA ILE A 40 -2.36 1.01 1.29
C ILE A 40 -3.36 0.21 2.14
N LYS A 41 -4.17 0.87 2.98
CA LYS A 41 -5.14 0.18 3.86
C LYS A 41 -6.28 -0.52 3.13
N VAL A 42 -6.58 -0.09 1.90
CA VAL A 42 -7.66 -0.68 1.08
C VAL A 42 -7.16 -1.73 0.07
N ALA A 43 -5.86 -2.03 0.08
CA ALA A 43 -5.28 -3.03 -0.81
C ALA A 43 -5.63 -4.45 -0.35
N ASP A 44 -5.90 -5.34 -1.30
CA ASP A 44 -6.14 -6.77 -1.00
C ASP A 44 -4.84 -7.49 -0.56
N HIS A 45 -3.70 -7.00 -1.03
CA HIS A 45 -2.39 -7.56 -0.75
C HIS A 45 -1.30 -6.49 -0.76
N ILE A 46 -0.39 -6.55 0.20
CA ILE A 46 0.76 -5.65 0.36
C ILE A 46 2.04 -6.48 0.31
N ILE A 47 3.06 -5.94 -0.35
CA ILE A 47 4.44 -6.42 -0.27
C ILE A 47 5.28 -5.27 0.27
N ASP A 48 5.76 -5.43 1.50
CA ASP A 48 6.56 -4.40 2.17
C ASP A 48 8.05 -4.69 2.00
N ILE A 49 8.79 -3.66 1.57
CA ILE A 49 10.21 -3.76 1.23
C ILE A 49 11.03 -2.85 2.14
N GLY A 50 12.04 -3.43 2.80
CA GLY A 50 12.89 -2.68 3.72
C GLY A 50 13.95 -3.57 4.37
N PRO A 51 14.23 -3.40 5.68
CA PRO A 51 13.61 -2.42 6.60
C PRO A 51 14.03 -0.98 6.30
N GLU A 52 15.19 -0.80 5.68
CA GLU A 52 15.78 0.51 5.42
C GLU A 52 15.81 0.84 3.92
N GLY A 53 16.20 2.07 3.56
CA GLY A 53 16.52 2.43 2.19
C GLY A 53 17.94 2.02 1.74
N GLY A 54 18.16 2.01 0.43
CA GLY A 54 19.49 1.82 -0.18
C GLY A 54 20.13 0.46 0.12
N LYS A 55 21.42 0.45 0.48
CA LYS A 55 22.19 -0.80 0.71
C LYS A 55 21.69 -1.63 1.91
N ARG A 56 20.89 -1.04 2.80
CA ARG A 56 20.32 -1.73 3.98
C ARG A 56 18.90 -2.23 3.73
N GLY A 57 18.34 -1.96 2.55
CA GLY A 57 17.01 -2.39 2.14
C GLY A 57 17.00 -3.55 1.17
N GLY A 58 15.95 -3.61 0.36
CA GLY A 58 15.81 -4.56 -0.75
C GLY A 58 15.36 -5.96 -0.34
N LYS A 59 14.86 -6.13 0.89
CA LYS A 59 14.27 -7.39 1.37
C LYS A 59 12.77 -7.25 1.48
N ILE A 60 12.05 -8.31 1.14
CA ILE A 60 10.64 -8.45 1.48
C ILE A 60 10.59 -8.75 2.99
N ILE A 61 10.06 -7.82 3.77
CA ILE A 61 9.97 -7.94 5.23
C ILE A 61 8.58 -8.34 5.70
N ALA A 62 7.55 -8.03 4.90
CA ALA A 62 6.19 -8.48 5.12
C ALA A 62 5.48 -8.69 3.77
N ALA A 63 4.56 -9.65 3.71
CA ALA A 63 3.67 -9.83 2.57
C ALA A 63 2.36 -10.45 3.04
N GLY A 64 1.22 -9.94 2.58
CA GLY A 64 -0.10 -10.40 3.01
C GLY A 64 -1.17 -9.33 2.92
N THR A 65 -2.29 -9.54 3.62
CA THR A 65 -3.34 -8.51 3.75
C THR A 65 -2.83 -7.34 4.61
N PRO A 66 -3.50 -6.17 4.58
CA PRO A 66 -3.16 -5.05 5.46
C PRO A 66 -3.06 -5.43 6.94
N GLU A 67 -3.96 -6.26 7.45
CA GLU A 67 -3.96 -6.71 8.84
C GLU A 67 -2.78 -7.64 9.15
N ALA A 68 -2.40 -8.50 8.19
CA ALA A 68 -1.26 -9.38 8.33
C ALA A 68 0.06 -8.59 8.35
N VAL A 69 0.19 -7.59 7.46
CA VAL A 69 1.36 -6.70 7.45
C VAL A 69 1.40 -5.83 8.71
N ALA A 70 0.25 -5.33 9.17
CA ALA A 70 0.15 -4.61 10.44
C ALA A 70 0.70 -5.44 11.62
N ALA A 71 0.54 -6.77 11.62
CA ALA A 71 1.07 -7.60 12.71
C ALA A 71 2.62 -7.72 12.74
N VAL A 72 3.32 -7.36 11.66
CA VAL A 72 4.79 -7.49 11.54
C VAL A 72 5.50 -6.34 12.24
N LYS A 73 6.39 -6.65 13.19
CA LYS A 73 7.07 -5.63 14.02
C LYS A 73 8.20 -4.92 13.28
N GLU A 74 8.81 -5.59 12.33
CA GLU A 74 9.93 -5.12 11.53
C GLU A 74 9.49 -4.20 10.38
N SER A 75 8.18 -4.09 10.14
CA SER A 75 7.57 -3.31 9.06
C SER A 75 7.17 -1.92 9.56
N TYR A 76 7.83 -0.88 9.05
CA TYR A 76 7.39 0.50 9.29
C TYR A 76 5.98 0.72 8.74
N THR A 77 5.69 0.21 7.54
CA THR A 77 4.35 0.24 6.94
C THR A 77 3.32 -0.40 7.86
N GLY A 78 3.64 -1.54 8.47
CA GLY A 78 2.79 -2.22 9.44
C GLY A 78 2.55 -1.42 10.73
N GLU A 79 3.55 -0.68 11.21
CA GLU A 79 3.40 0.20 12.37
C GLU A 79 2.36 1.30 12.13
N PHE A 80 2.41 1.95 10.96
CA PHE A 80 1.43 2.97 10.59
C PHE A 80 0.06 2.39 10.25
N LEU A 81 0.01 1.22 9.61
CA LEU A 81 -1.26 0.54 9.30
C LEU A 81 -2.08 0.24 10.57
N LYS A 82 -1.44 -0.09 11.70
CA LYS A 82 -2.16 -0.30 12.97
C LYS A 82 -2.92 0.92 13.47
N LEU A 83 -2.52 2.13 13.06
CA LEU A 83 -3.18 3.36 13.48
C LEU A 83 -4.39 3.70 12.60
N GLU A 84 -4.46 3.08 11.41
CA GLU A 84 -5.45 3.37 10.36
C GLU A 84 -6.53 2.28 10.20
N LEU A 85 -6.30 1.08 10.75
CA LEU A 85 -7.22 -0.06 10.80
C LEU A 85 -8.04 -0.09 12.10
#